data_AF-B3T087-F1
#
_entry.id   AF-B3T087-F1
#
_cell.length_a   1.000
_cell.length_b   1.000
_cell.length_c   1.000
_cell.angle_alpha   90.00
_cell.angle_beta   90.00
_cell.angle_gamma   90.00
#
_symmetry.space_group_name_H-M   'P 1'
#
loop_
_entity.id
_entity.type
_entity.pdbx_description
1 polymer ?
#
loop_
_entity_poly.entity_id
_entity_poly.type
_entity_poly.pdbx_seq_one_letter_code
_entity_poly.pdbx_strand_id
1 'polypeptide(L)'
;MRPSNIELAFKKCKQEHRPALLTFTVSGDPNKKKSFEILKSISSYADICEIGVGHNCNTGDGKQIQDSTYRAIENGIKIKDTFAIVKRFKKTKNAKPVILMGYYNTIFQYGENQFIKKCKQVRVDVA
;
A
#
# COMPACT_ATOMS: atom_id res chain seq x y z
N MET A 1 22.14 -8.64 -11.38
CA MET A 1 21.17 -7.68 -10.81
C MET A 1 20.90 -8.05 -9.35
N ARG A 2 20.72 -7.06 -8.47
CA ARG A 2 20.32 -7.31 -7.07
C ARG A 2 18.83 -7.72 -7.04
N PRO A 3 18.43 -8.79 -6.33
CA PRO A 3 17.03 -9.20 -6.27
C PRO A 3 16.16 -8.13 -5.62
N SER A 4 14.93 -7.97 -6.11
CA SER A 4 13.95 -7.05 -5.52
C SER A 4 13.46 -7.52 -4.14
N ASN A 5 12.91 -6.62 -3.33
CA ASN A 5 12.38 -7.00 -2.02
C ASN A 5 11.20 -7.97 -2.12
N ILE A 6 10.42 -7.87 -3.21
CA ILE A 6 9.31 -8.78 -3.51
C ILE A 6 9.84 -10.19 -3.83
N GLU A 7 10.88 -10.30 -4.67
CA GLU A 7 11.53 -11.59 -4.94
C GLU A 7 12.10 -12.23 -3.66
N LEU A 8 12.69 -11.43 -2.76
CA LEU A 8 13.19 -11.92 -1.49
C LEU A 8 12.07 -12.49 -0.60
N ALA A 9 10.89 -11.85 -0.59
CA ALA A 9 9.73 -12.34 0.16
C ALA A 9 9.23 -13.70 -0.40
N PHE A 10 9.09 -13.82 -1.73
CA PHE A 10 8.70 -15.09 -2.35
C PHE A 10 9.74 -16.20 -2.15
N LYS A 11 11.04 -15.87 -2.25
CA LYS A 11 12.13 -16.83 -1.97
C LYS A 11 12.05 -17.36 -0.55
N LYS A 12 11.80 -16.49 0.44
CA LYS A 12 11.62 -16.88 1.83
C LYS A 12 10.43 -17.84 2.00
N CYS A 13 9.26 -17.50 1.45
CA CYS A 13 8.08 -18.36 1.55
C CYS A 13 8.31 -19.74 0.90
N LYS A 14 9.00 -19.78 -0.24
CA LYS A 14 9.39 -21.01 -0.91
C LYS A 14 10.31 -21.89 -0.05
N GLN A 15 11.27 -21.29 0.65
CA GLN A 15 12.15 -22.00 1.61
C GLN A 15 11.37 -22.53 2.81
N GLU A 16 10.32 -21.82 3.23
CA GLU A 16 9.41 -22.23 4.31
C GLU A 16 8.31 -23.21 3.85
N HIS A 17 8.33 -23.66 2.59
CA HIS A 17 7.35 -24.59 2.01
C HIS A 17 5.88 -24.14 2.16
N ARG A 18 5.61 -22.83 2.08
CA ARG A 18 4.27 -22.26 2.19
C ARG A 18 4.00 -21.18 1.13
N PRO A 19 2.72 -20.90 0.79
CA PRO A 19 2.40 -19.75 -0.03
C PRO A 19 2.73 -18.43 0.68
N ALA A 20 3.02 -17.39 -0.10
CA ALA A 20 3.15 -16.03 0.41
C ALA A 20 1.77 -15.44 0.69
N LEU A 21 1.62 -14.79 1.85
CA LEU A 21 0.40 -14.06 2.18
C LEU A 21 0.56 -12.58 1.82
N LEU A 22 -0.36 -12.10 0.98
CA LEU A 22 -0.46 -10.70 0.59
C LEU A 22 -1.77 -10.12 1.10
N THR A 23 -1.68 -9.00 1.81
CA THR A 23 -2.85 -8.36 2.44
C THR A 23 -3.09 -6.99 1.84
N PHE A 24 -4.34 -6.68 1.51
CA PHE A 24 -4.75 -5.38 1.01
C PHE A 24 -5.41 -4.54 2.09
N THR A 25 -5.06 -3.25 2.17
CA THR A 25 -5.75 -2.25 3.00
C THR A 25 -5.90 -0.94 2.26
N VAL A 26 -7.03 -0.26 2.43
CA VAL A 26 -7.21 1.09 1.89
C VAL A 26 -6.52 2.11 2.80
N SER A 27 -5.65 2.93 2.22
CA SER A 27 -4.99 3.99 2.98
C SER A 27 -6.00 5.02 3.47
N GLY A 28 -5.95 5.33 4.76
CA GLY A 28 -6.88 6.27 5.38
C GLY A 28 -8.18 5.67 5.91
N ASP A 29 -8.48 4.40 5.68
CA ASP A 29 -9.67 3.74 6.26
C ASP A 29 -9.37 3.13 7.65
N PRO A 30 -10.24 3.30 8.66
CA PRO A 30 -11.37 4.25 8.73
C PRO A 30 -10.94 5.70 9.03
N ASN A 31 -9.68 5.91 9.43
CA ASN A 31 -9.04 7.21 9.47
C ASN A 31 -7.51 7.04 9.38
N LYS A 32 -6.76 8.11 9.14
CA LYS A 32 -5.29 8.07 8.95
C LYS A 32 -4.54 7.38 10.10
N LYS A 33 -4.95 7.61 11.35
CA LYS A 33 -4.29 7.01 12.53
C LYS A 33 -4.56 5.51 12.59
N LYS A 34 -5.83 5.11 12.48
CA LYS A 34 -6.24 3.70 12.54
C LYS A 34 -5.74 2.90 11.35
N SER A 35 -5.75 3.47 10.14
CA SER A 35 -5.19 2.84 8.94
C SER A 35 -3.72 2.43 9.15
N PHE A 36 -2.90 3.30 9.74
CA PHE A 36 -1.51 2.97 10.07
C PHE A 36 -1.39 1.88 11.16
N GLU A 37 -2.22 1.94 12.21
CA GLU A 37 -2.24 0.92 13.27
C GLU A 37 -2.62 -0.46 12.72
N ILE A 38 -3.64 -0.52 11.85
CA ILE A 38 -4.11 -1.73 11.16
C ILE A 38 -3.01 -2.30 10.27
N LEU A 39 -2.44 -1.48 9.38
CA LEU A 39 -1.34 -1.90 8.49
C LEU A 39 -0.16 -2.47 9.30
N LYS A 40 0.25 -1.78 10.37
CA LYS A 40 1.33 -2.24 11.23
C LYS A 40 0.99 -3.59 11.90
N SER A 41 -0.22 -3.74 12.41
CA SER A 41 -0.65 -4.98 13.08
C SER A 41 -0.64 -6.16 12.11
N ILE A 42 -1.35 -6.01 10.98
CA ILE A 42 -1.49 -7.05 9.95
C ILE A 42 -0.14 -7.43 9.33
N SER A 43 0.78 -6.46 9.18
CA SER A 43 2.10 -6.72 8.59
C SER A 43 2.91 -7.76 9.35
N SER A 44 2.65 -8.01 10.63
CA SER A 44 3.35 -9.06 11.38
C SER A 44 3.04 -10.47 10.87
N TYR A 45 1.90 -10.63 10.19
CA TYR A 45 1.39 -11.89 9.67
C TYR A 45 1.46 -12.00 8.14
N ALA A 46 1.74 -10.89 7.44
CA ALA A 46 1.85 -10.83 5.99
C ALA A 46 3.30 -10.93 5.50
N ASP A 47 3.49 -11.40 4.27
CA ASP A 47 4.79 -11.36 3.57
C ASP A 47 4.92 -10.11 2.72
N ILE A 48 3.80 -9.63 2.15
CA ILE A 48 3.72 -8.44 1.31
C ILE A 48 2.47 -7.64 1.73
N CYS A 49 2.61 -6.31 1.80
CA CYS A 49 1.49 -5.43 2.11
C CYS A 49 1.11 -4.62 0.87
N GLU A 50 -0.14 -4.73 0.44
CA GLU A 50 -0.72 -3.91 -0.60
C GLU A 50 -1.56 -2.79 0.02
N ILE A 51 -1.35 -1.58 -0.47
CA ILE A 51 -1.96 -0.37 0.09
C ILE A 51 -2.70 0.36 -1.04
N GLY A 52 -4.01 0.45 -0.91
CA GLY A 52 -4.88 1.16 -1.85
C GLY A 52 -4.80 2.68 -1.69
N VAL A 53 -4.65 3.40 -2.79
CA VAL A 53 -4.78 4.86 -2.85
C VAL A 53 -6.26 5.20 -3.00
N GLY A 54 -6.83 5.97 -2.05
CA GLY A 54 -8.23 6.38 -2.13
C GLY A 54 -8.49 7.24 -3.38
N HIS A 55 -9.50 6.85 -4.17
CA HIS A 55 -9.91 7.55 -5.39
C HIS A 55 -11.44 7.54 -5.57
N ASN A 56 -11.99 8.63 -6.13
CA ASN A 56 -13.45 8.83 -6.24
C ASN A 56 -14.11 7.96 -7.32
N CYS A 57 -13.36 7.39 -8.27
CA CYS A 57 -13.88 6.57 -9.37
C CYS A 57 -13.33 5.14 -9.26
N ASN A 58 -13.86 4.34 -8.34
CA ASN A 58 -13.42 2.96 -8.06
C ASN A 58 -14.32 1.90 -8.71
N THR A 59 -14.74 2.14 -9.96
CA THR A 59 -15.70 1.31 -10.69
C THR A 59 -15.27 -0.14 -10.90
N GLY A 60 -13.98 -0.47 -10.72
CA GLY A 60 -13.45 -1.83 -10.84
C GLY A 60 -13.43 -2.62 -9.53
N ASP A 61 -13.70 -2.00 -8.39
CA ASP A 61 -13.58 -2.65 -7.08
C ASP A 61 -14.91 -3.24 -6.59
N GLY A 62 -14.85 -4.26 -5.72
CA GLY A 62 -16.03 -4.79 -5.02
C GLY A 62 -16.54 -3.86 -3.92
N LYS A 63 -17.82 -4.03 -3.51
CA LYS A 63 -18.52 -3.14 -2.58
C LYS A 63 -17.73 -2.83 -1.29
N GLN A 64 -17.06 -3.80 -0.70
CA GLN A 64 -16.31 -3.62 0.55
C GLN A 64 -15.13 -2.65 0.37
N ILE A 65 -14.39 -2.77 -0.74
CA ILE A 65 -13.28 -1.86 -1.07
C ILE A 65 -13.84 -0.49 -1.44
N GLN A 66 -14.99 -0.44 -2.12
CA GLN A 66 -15.66 0.82 -2.42
C GLN A 66 -16.06 1.58 -1.14
N ASP A 67 -16.70 0.89 -0.19
CA ASP A 67 -17.11 1.47 1.10
C ASP A 67 -15.90 1.94 1.92
N SER A 68 -14.80 1.16 1.95
CA SER A 68 -13.54 1.55 2.60
C SER A 68 -12.90 2.78 1.96
N THR A 69 -12.91 2.83 0.63
CA THR A 69 -12.40 3.98 -0.14
C THR A 69 -13.24 5.22 0.12
N TYR A 70 -14.57 5.07 0.12
CA TYR A 70 -15.50 6.15 0.44
C TYR A 70 -15.22 6.73 1.84
N ARG A 71 -15.12 5.88 2.89
CA ARG A 71 -14.78 6.35 4.25
C ARG A 71 -13.43 7.07 4.30
N ALA A 72 -12.43 6.59 3.56
CA ALA A 72 -11.12 7.24 3.53
C ALA A 72 -11.19 8.64 2.86
N ILE A 73 -11.95 8.77 1.76
CA ILE A 73 -12.15 10.02 1.02
C ILE A 73 -12.94 11.03 1.83
N GLU A 74 -14.04 10.61 2.48
CA GLU A 74 -14.85 11.46 3.36
C GLU A 74 -14.00 12.04 4.51
N ASN A 75 -13.02 11.28 4.99
CA ASN A 75 -12.03 11.73 5.98
C ASN A 75 -10.85 12.52 5.39
N GLY A 76 -10.94 12.94 4.12
CA GLY A 76 -9.99 13.82 3.45
C GLY A 76 -8.64 13.19 3.16
N ILE A 77 -8.57 11.87 2.90
CA ILE A 77 -7.34 11.24 2.44
C ILE A 77 -6.90 11.82 1.10
N LYS A 78 -5.61 12.10 0.95
CA LYS A 78 -4.98 12.47 -0.32
C LYS A 78 -3.80 11.53 -0.58
N ILE A 79 -3.38 11.39 -1.83
CA ILE A 79 -2.21 10.57 -2.21
C ILE A 79 -0.95 10.88 -1.39
N LYS A 80 -0.74 12.16 -1.02
CA LYS A 80 0.37 12.59 -0.14
C LYS A 80 0.32 11.94 1.25
N ASP A 81 -0.88 11.69 1.77
CA ASP A 81 -1.09 11.03 3.05
C ASP A 81 -0.80 9.53 2.92
N THR A 82 -1.18 8.90 1.81
CA THR A 82 -0.79 7.51 1.51
C THR A 82 0.73 7.37 1.49
N PHE A 83 1.45 8.26 0.82
CA PHE A 83 2.92 8.27 0.87
C PHE A 83 3.48 8.50 2.27
N ALA A 84 2.84 9.33 3.09
CA ALA A 84 3.24 9.53 4.48
C ALA A 84 3.05 8.27 5.33
N ILE A 85 1.93 7.55 5.14
CA ILE A 85 1.64 6.26 5.78
C ILE A 85 2.71 5.23 5.38
N VAL A 86 3.00 5.09 4.07
CA VAL A 86 4.04 4.17 3.58
C VAL A 86 5.40 4.54 4.16
N LYS A 87 5.80 5.81 4.10
CA LYS A 87 7.09 6.27 4.65
C LYS A 87 7.20 5.96 6.15
N ARG A 88 6.13 6.12 6.90
CA ARG A 88 6.08 5.79 8.34
C ARG A 88 6.15 4.28 8.55
N PHE A 89 5.45 3.49 7.74
CA PHE A 89 5.45 2.03 7.82
C PHE A 89 6.83 1.45 7.52
N LYS A 90 7.52 1.96 6.50
CA LYS A 90 8.89 1.55 6.12
C LYS A 90 9.96 1.86 7.18
N LYS A 91 9.65 2.67 8.19
CA LYS A 91 10.50 2.92 9.36
C LYS A 91 10.27 1.94 10.51
N THR A 92 9.26 1.07 10.42
CA THR A 92 8.97 0.08 11.46
C THR A 92 9.87 -1.15 11.33
N LYS A 93 10.12 -1.84 12.44
CA LYS A 93 11.02 -3.02 12.49
C LYS A 93 10.56 -4.17 11.57
N ASN A 94 9.24 -4.34 11.40
CA ASN A 94 8.64 -5.43 10.63
C ASN A 94 8.13 -4.96 9.25
N ALA A 95 8.69 -3.87 8.71
CA ALA A 95 8.25 -3.35 7.43
C ALA A 95 8.39 -4.40 6.32
N LYS A 96 7.27 -4.74 5.70
CA LYS A 96 7.20 -5.65 4.56
C LYS A 96 7.43 -4.92 3.24
N PRO A 97 7.74 -5.63 2.14
CA PRO A 97 7.58 -5.09 0.80
C PRO A 97 6.19 -4.48 0.61
N VAL A 98 6.12 -3.34 -0.06
CA VAL A 98 4.88 -2.58 -0.25
C VAL A 98 4.57 -2.47 -1.74
N ILE A 99 3.35 -2.87 -2.08
CA ILE A 99 2.72 -2.60 -3.36
C ILE A 99 1.73 -1.45 -3.15
N LEU A 100 1.82 -0.42 -3.99
CA LEU A 100 0.86 0.67 -4.01
C LEU A 100 -0.16 0.37 -5.11
N MET A 101 -1.42 0.18 -4.73
CA MET A 101 -2.50 -0.14 -5.66
C MET A 101 -3.38 1.09 -5.84
N GLY A 102 -3.75 1.39 -7.09
CA GLY A 102 -4.65 2.48 -7.37
C GLY A 102 -4.92 2.65 -8.86
N TYR A 103 -5.76 3.63 -9.17
CA TYR A 103 -6.17 3.93 -10.53
C TYR A 103 -5.20 4.91 -11.21
N TYR A 104 -4.91 4.66 -12.49
CA TYR A 104 -4.01 5.47 -13.30
C TYR A 104 -4.37 6.97 -13.30
N ASN A 105 -5.66 7.32 -13.30
CA ASN A 105 -6.11 8.71 -13.24
C ASN A 105 -5.51 9.49 -12.05
N THR A 106 -5.39 8.85 -10.88
CA THR A 106 -4.75 9.46 -9.70
C THR A 106 -3.26 9.71 -9.91
N ILE A 107 -2.58 8.78 -10.57
CA ILE A 107 -1.15 8.89 -10.91
C ILE A 107 -0.94 10.00 -11.94
N PHE A 108 -1.77 10.04 -12.97
CA PHE A 108 -1.75 11.05 -14.02
C PHE A 108 -1.95 12.47 -13.44
N GLN A 109 -2.96 12.67 -12.59
CA GLN A 109 -3.21 13.96 -11.93
C GLN A 109 -2.07 14.38 -10.98
N TYR A 110 -1.38 13.43 -10.34
CA TYR A 110 -0.20 13.73 -9.52
C TYR A 110 1.04 14.06 -10.37
N GLY A 111 1.06 13.61 -11.63
CA GLY A 111 2.20 13.63 -12.53
C GLY A 111 3.05 12.38 -12.40
N GLU A 112 3.14 11.57 -13.45
CA GLU A 112 3.76 10.24 -13.45
C GLU A 112 5.21 10.25 -12.97
N ASN A 113 6.03 11.15 -13.51
CA ASN A 113 7.43 11.30 -13.11
C ASN A 113 7.58 11.67 -11.62
N GLN A 114 6.70 12.54 -11.13
CA GLN A 114 6.68 12.94 -9.72
C GLN A 114 6.23 11.78 -8.84
N PHE A 115 5.23 11.02 -9.29
CA PHE A 115 4.72 9.83 -8.60
C PHE A 115 5.80 8.75 -8.46
N ILE A 116 6.48 8.39 -9.55
CA ILE A 116 7.56 7.39 -9.53
C ILE A 116 8.70 7.85 -8.64
N LYS A 117 9.11 9.13 -8.75
CA LYS A 117 10.14 9.72 -7.88
C LYS A 117 9.72 9.62 -6.41
N LYS A 118 8.46 9.91 -6.10
CA LYS A 118 7.93 9.85 -4.74
C LYS A 118 7.87 8.42 -4.20
N CYS A 119 7.43 7.47 -5.02
CA CYS A 119 7.43 6.04 -4.69
C CYS A 119 8.83 5.57 -4.28
N LYS A 120 9.86 5.89 -5.08
CA LYS A 120 11.26 5.58 -4.76
C LYS A 120 11.71 6.23 -3.44
N GLN A 121 11.38 7.51 -3.24
CA GLN A 121 11.73 8.24 -2.01
C GLN A 121 11.12 7.63 -0.74
N VAL A 122 9.89 7.12 -0.81
CA VAL A 122 9.21 6.51 0.34
C VAL A 122 9.36 4.99 0.39
N ARG A 123 10.15 4.41 -0.53
CA ARG A 123 10.49 2.99 -0.62
C ARG A 123 9.29 2.08 -0.93
N VAL A 124 8.36 2.54 -1.78
CA VAL A 124 7.40 1.65 -2.45
C VAL A 124 8.18 0.73 -3.39
N ASP A 125 7.83 -0.57 -3.39
CA ASP A 125 8.54 -1.58 -4.18
C ASP A 125 7.92 -1.76 -5.58
N VAL A 126 6.59 -1.68 -5.67
CA VAL A 126 5.79 -1.77 -6.91
C VAL A 126 4.62 -0.78 -6.81
N ALA A 127 4.29 -0.09 -7.89
CA ALA A 127 3.18 0.85 -7.99
C ALA A 127 2.55 0.82 -9.39
#